data_AF-D7TV29-F1
#
_entry.id   AF-D7TV29-F1
#
_cell.length_a   1.000
_cell.length_b   1.000
_cell.length_c   1.000
_cell.angle_alpha   90.00
_cell.angle_beta   90.00
_cell.angle_gamma   90.00
#
_symmetry.space_group_name_H-M   'P 1'
#
loop_
_entity.id
_entity.type
_entity.pdbx_description
1 polymer ?
#
loop_
_entity_poly.entity_id
_entity_poly.type
_entity_poly.pdbx_seq_one_letter_code
_entity_poly.pdbx_strand_id
1 'polypeptide(L)'
;MFVLLFLNSLNSSVKGEVFVCKSLKMVFLLWSRPSPQKQKACLEKSGGINYDSKYKGFTTKPASQLKEDKELSEAGFFINHARILVGSGLDTYEKGKVALENWRHFAFDWAFVDPTTPIRKGVKFCVCTKTFLPWTMMPLEVVYVDEKKNANKAIASFGFGSGTLHGHLLAGEERFSIELDENDQVWYEVLSFSKPGNILSVLGYPYVQSMQKRFAHLSTNAVLKHLSA
;
A
#
# COMPACT_ATOMS: atom_id res chain seq x y z
N MET A 1 6.97 -19.22 -8.47
CA MET A 1 7.42 -20.11 -9.56
C MET A 1 7.52 -19.38 -10.90
N PHE A 2 6.43 -18.81 -11.44
CA PHE A 2 6.44 -18.06 -12.71
C PHE A 2 7.36 -16.83 -12.74
N VAL A 3 7.43 -16.05 -11.65
CA VAL A 3 8.35 -14.88 -11.55
C VAL A 3 9.82 -15.30 -11.60
N LEU A 4 10.21 -16.39 -10.91
CA LEU A 4 11.58 -16.92 -10.98
C LEU A 4 11.91 -17.51 -12.36
N LEU A 5 10.97 -18.22 -12.99
CA LEU A 5 11.15 -18.77 -14.34
C LEU A 5 11.30 -17.64 -15.39
N PHE A 6 10.55 -16.55 -15.25
CA PHE A 6 10.65 -15.37 -16.11
C PHE A 6 11.94 -14.57 -15.86
N LEU A 7 12.37 -14.41 -14.61
CA LEU A 7 13.64 -13.75 -14.26
C LEU A 7 14.87 -14.55 -14.73
N ASN A 8 14.81 -15.88 -14.73
CA ASN A 8 15.86 -16.75 -15.28
C ASN A 8 15.94 -16.69 -16.82
N SER A 9 14.85 -16.33 -17.49
CA SER A 9 14.78 -16.19 -18.96
C SER A 9 15.28 -14.82 -19.45
N LEU A 10 15.23 -13.80 -18.59
CA LEU A 10 15.69 -12.45 -18.92
C LEU A 10 17.19 -12.30 -18.64
N ASN A 11 17.95 -11.98 -19.69
CA ASN A 11 19.40 -11.78 -19.70
C ASN A 11 19.81 -10.71 -18.65
N SER A 12 20.07 -11.15 -17.43
CA SER A 12 20.34 -10.30 -16.27
C SER A 12 21.84 -10.25 -16.02
N SER A 13 22.42 -9.04 -16.10
CA SER A 13 23.79 -8.84 -15.69
C SER A 13 23.84 -8.88 -14.16
N VAL A 14 24.37 -9.96 -13.60
CA VAL A 14 24.66 -10.09 -12.17
C VAL A 14 25.78 -9.10 -11.83
N LYS A 15 25.41 -7.92 -11.34
CA LYS A 15 26.34 -6.98 -10.69
C LYS A 15 25.74 -6.54 -9.36
N GLY A 16 26.13 -7.24 -8.29
CA GLY A 16 25.72 -6.95 -6.91
C GLY A 16 24.34 -7.50 -6.52
N GLU A 17 24.03 -7.51 -5.22
CA GLU A 17 22.83 -8.07 -4.58
C GLU A 17 21.48 -7.44 -4.99
N VAL A 18 21.46 -6.59 -6.02
CA VAL A 18 20.29 -5.87 -6.52
C VAL A 18 20.11 -6.21 -7.99
N PHE A 19 19.07 -6.98 -8.30
CA PHE A 19 18.70 -7.25 -9.70
C PHE A 19 17.84 -6.11 -10.22
N VAL A 20 18.33 -5.38 -11.21
CA VAL A 20 17.55 -4.45 -12.02
C VAL A 20 17.40 -5.07 -13.41
N CYS A 21 16.25 -5.68 -13.69
CA CYS A 21 16.02 -6.22 -15.02
C CYS A 21 15.72 -5.06 -15.99
N LYS A 22 16.58 -4.81 -17.00
CA LYS A 22 16.40 -3.70 -17.96
C LYS A 22 15.17 -3.85 -18.87
N SER A 23 14.67 -5.07 -19.08
CA SER A 23 13.46 -5.35 -19.89
C SER A 23 12.16 -5.13 -19.10
N LEU A 24 12.25 -5.15 -17.76
CA LEU A 24 11.18 -4.89 -16.82
C LEU A 24 11.39 -3.50 -16.24
N LYS A 25 10.60 -2.48 -16.62
CA LYS A 25 10.69 -1.14 -16.01
C LYS A 25 10.94 -1.21 -14.48
N MET A 26 12.21 -1.04 -14.09
CA MET A 26 12.81 -0.95 -12.75
C MET A 26 12.17 -1.71 -11.58
N VAL A 27 12.06 -3.04 -11.61
CA VAL A 27 11.68 -3.82 -10.41
C VAL A 27 12.91 -4.06 -9.51
N PHE A 28 12.80 -3.83 -8.20
CA PHE A 28 13.89 -3.97 -7.23
C PHE A 28 13.79 -5.26 -6.41
N LEU A 29 14.66 -6.23 -6.72
CA LEU A 29 14.69 -7.54 -6.08
C LEU A 29 15.98 -7.74 -5.28
N LEU A 30 15.87 -8.26 -4.06
CA LEU A 30 17.02 -8.53 -3.18
C LEU A 30 16.96 -9.92 -2.52
N TRP A 31 18.13 -10.54 -2.34
CA TRP A 31 18.24 -11.81 -1.62
C TRP A 31 18.19 -11.65 -0.09
N SER A 32 18.61 -10.48 0.41
CA SER A 32 18.60 -10.14 1.83
C SER A 32 17.45 -9.18 2.17
N ARG A 33 17.10 -9.09 3.46
CA ARG A 33 16.18 -8.05 3.96
C ARG A 33 16.69 -6.66 3.54
N PRO A 34 15.85 -5.78 2.97
CA PRO A 34 16.31 -4.45 2.54
C PRO A 34 16.77 -3.57 3.70
N SER A 35 18.04 -3.16 3.67
CA SER A 35 18.59 -2.13 4.58
C SER A 35 18.03 -0.74 4.26
N PRO A 36 18.05 0.22 5.20
CA PRO A 36 17.67 1.63 4.92
C PRO A 36 18.40 2.24 3.72
N GLN A 37 19.68 1.95 3.52
CA GLN A 37 20.47 2.44 2.38
C GLN A 37 19.92 1.94 1.03
N LYS A 38 19.57 0.64 0.96
CA LYS A 38 18.95 0.01 -0.21
C LYS A 38 17.56 0.61 -0.50
N GLN A 39 16.77 0.91 0.54
CA GLN A 39 15.48 1.59 0.39
C GLN A 39 15.66 3.02 -0.13
N LYS A 40 16.61 3.79 0.41
CA LYS A 40 16.93 5.13 -0.09
C LYS A 40 17.33 5.10 -1.58
N ALA A 41 18.21 4.18 -1.96
CA ALA A 41 18.62 4.02 -3.35
C ALA A 41 17.47 3.58 -4.29
N CYS A 42 16.49 2.83 -3.77
CA CYS A 42 15.24 2.54 -4.49
C CYS A 42 14.49 3.84 -4.78
N LEU A 43 14.21 4.62 -3.74
CA LEU A 43 13.41 5.85 -3.82
C LEU A 43 14.03 6.92 -4.73
N GLU A 44 15.36 7.07 -4.71
CA GLU A 44 16.09 7.97 -5.61
C GLU A 44 15.91 7.59 -7.09
N LYS A 45 15.73 6.30 -7.39
CA LYS A 45 15.53 5.79 -8.75
C LYS A 45 14.06 5.73 -9.18
N SER A 46 13.13 5.80 -8.23
CA SER A 46 11.69 5.58 -8.48
C SER A 46 10.95 6.72 -9.18
N GLY A 47 11.61 7.85 -9.45
CA GLY A 47 10.98 8.98 -10.16
C GLY A 47 9.69 9.46 -9.48
N GLY A 48 8.66 9.76 -10.30
CA GLY A 48 7.33 10.17 -9.86
C GLY A 48 6.30 9.05 -9.87
N ILE A 49 5.04 9.43 -9.67
CA ILE A 49 3.86 8.56 -9.73
C ILE A 49 3.80 7.81 -11.07
N ASN A 50 3.45 6.52 -11.05
CA ASN A 50 3.39 5.64 -12.24
C ASN A 50 1.98 5.37 -12.78
N TYR A 51 0.99 6.15 -12.32
CA TYR A 51 -0.38 6.18 -12.84
C TYR A 51 -0.76 7.59 -13.26
N ASP A 52 -1.85 7.75 -14.02
CA ASP A 52 -2.29 9.06 -14.50
C ASP A 52 -2.63 9.98 -13.33
N SER A 53 -2.06 11.19 -13.34
CA SER A 53 -2.24 12.20 -12.30
C SER A 53 -3.70 12.57 -12.02
N LYS A 54 -4.60 12.38 -13.00
CA LYS A 54 -6.03 12.64 -12.80
C LYS A 54 -6.66 11.76 -11.72
N TYR A 55 -6.10 10.56 -11.48
CA TYR A 55 -6.57 9.64 -10.44
C TYR A 55 -5.94 9.92 -9.06
N LYS A 56 -5.00 10.88 -8.94
CA LYS A 56 -4.34 11.19 -7.67
C LYS A 56 -5.36 11.71 -6.66
N GLY A 57 -5.48 11.02 -5.53
CA GLY A 57 -6.45 11.31 -4.48
C GLY A 57 -7.84 10.69 -4.71
N PHE A 58 -8.04 9.85 -5.72
CA PHE A 58 -9.34 9.19 -5.93
C PHE A 58 -9.78 8.38 -4.72
N THR A 59 -8.85 7.80 -3.95
CA THR A 59 -9.18 7.04 -2.73
C THR A 59 -9.72 7.89 -1.58
N THR A 60 -9.78 9.23 -1.73
CA THR A 60 -10.56 10.10 -0.82
C THR A 60 -12.07 9.90 -0.94
N LYS A 61 -12.54 9.43 -2.10
CA LYS A 61 -13.95 9.07 -2.31
C LYS A 61 -14.29 7.77 -1.55
N PRO A 62 -15.55 7.57 -1.13
CA PRO A 62 -15.99 6.32 -0.51
C PRO A 62 -15.81 5.10 -1.43
N ALA A 63 -15.68 3.91 -0.83
CA ALA A 63 -15.51 2.66 -1.58
C ALA A 63 -16.65 2.36 -2.57
N SER A 64 -17.90 2.75 -2.26
CA SER A 64 -19.04 2.60 -3.17
C SER A 64 -18.83 3.39 -4.46
N GLN A 65 -18.40 4.65 -4.34
CA GLN A 65 -18.13 5.50 -5.49
C GLN A 65 -16.98 4.98 -6.34
N LEU A 66 -15.90 4.45 -5.75
CA LEU A 66 -14.80 3.84 -6.52
C LEU A 66 -15.23 2.61 -7.30
N LYS A 67 -16.12 1.78 -6.73
CA LYS A 67 -16.60 0.55 -7.37
C LYS A 67 -17.51 0.84 -8.56
N GLU A 68 -18.24 1.95 -8.52
CA GLU A 68 -19.16 2.40 -9.57
C GLU A 68 -18.50 3.37 -10.57
N ASP A 69 -17.23 3.74 -10.35
CA ASP A 69 -16.49 4.69 -11.17
C ASP A 69 -16.17 4.09 -12.55
N LYS A 70 -16.88 4.58 -13.58
CA LYS A 70 -16.70 4.15 -14.97
C LYS A 70 -15.28 4.44 -15.48
N GLU A 71 -14.66 5.54 -15.07
CA GLU A 71 -13.32 5.87 -15.55
C GLU A 71 -12.27 4.91 -15.00
N LEU A 72 -12.41 4.45 -13.75
CA LEU A 72 -11.51 3.45 -13.17
C LEU A 72 -11.70 2.09 -13.85
N SER A 73 -12.95 1.67 -14.05
CA SER A 73 -13.25 0.37 -14.68
C SER A 73 -12.80 0.32 -16.14
N GLU A 74 -13.09 1.34 -16.95
CA GLU A 74 -12.64 1.44 -18.35
C GLU A 74 -11.11 1.52 -18.47
N ALA A 75 -10.43 2.12 -17.48
CA ALA A 75 -8.97 2.18 -17.42
C ALA A 75 -8.31 0.87 -16.91
N GLY A 76 -9.12 -0.15 -16.60
CA GLY A 76 -8.69 -1.50 -16.23
C GLY A 76 -8.20 -1.64 -14.79
N PHE A 77 -8.59 -0.72 -13.89
CA PHE A 77 -8.22 -0.81 -12.48
C PHE A 77 -9.05 -1.85 -11.74
N PHE A 78 -8.36 -2.65 -10.91
CA PHE A 78 -8.97 -3.51 -9.92
C PHE A 78 -9.16 -2.74 -8.61
N ILE A 79 -10.35 -2.81 -8.03
CA ILE A 79 -10.67 -2.20 -6.74
C ILE A 79 -10.56 -3.27 -5.64
N ASN A 80 -9.73 -3.00 -4.64
CA ASN A 80 -9.62 -3.81 -3.43
C ASN A 80 -10.19 -3.02 -2.25
N HIS A 81 -11.01 -3.67 -1.43
CA HIS A 81 -11.67 -3.00 -0.32
C HIS A 81 -11.90 -3.98 0.84
N ALA A 82 -11.50 -3.57 2.04
CA ALA A 82 -11.84 -4.22 3.29
C ALA A 82 -12.15 -3.16 4.34
N ARG A 83 -13.26 -3.33 5.06
CA ARG A 83 -13.66 -2.45 6.17
C ARG A 83 -14.12 -3.35 7.32
N ILE A 84 -13.61 -3.10 8.52
CA ILE A 84 -13.96 -3.85 9.72
C ILE A 84 -14.25 -2.93 10.89
N LEU A 85 -15.18 -3.35 11.75
CA LEU A 85 -15.42 -2.73 13.04
C LEU A 85 -14.26 -3.14 13.97
N VAL A 86 -13.57 -2.16 14.57
CA VAL A 86 -12.42 -2.40 15.46
C VAL A 86 -12.68 -2.01 16.91
N GLY A 87 -13.84 -1.43 17.21
CA GLY A 87 -14.28 -1.13 18.57
C GLY A 87 -15.24 0.06 18.58
N SER A 88 -15.28 0.78 19.69
CA SER A 88 -16.14 1.95 19.89
C SER A 88 -15.45 3.04 20.71
N GLY A 89 -15.93 4.27 20.61
CA GLY A 89 -15.46 5.38 21.43
C GLY A 89 -14.21 6.09 20.91
N LEU A 90 -14.04 7.32 21.40
CA LEU A 90 -12.92 8.20 21.06
C LEU A 90 -11.55 7.61 21.44
N ASP A 91 -11.45 6.88 22.56
CA ASP A 91 -10.19 6.23 22.98
C ASP A 91 -9.72 5.20 21.95
N THR A 92 -10.63 4.34 21.47
CA THR A 92 -10.33 3.36 20.41
C THR A 92 -9.92 4.07 19.12
N TYR A 93 -10.59 5.18 18.77
CA TYR A 93 -10.23 5.97 17.60
C TYR A 93 -8.83 6.56 17.71
N GLU A 94 -8.48 7.21 18.82
CA GLU A 94 -7.15 7.82 19.01
C GLU A 94 -6.05 6.74 19.02
N LYS A 95 -6.29 5.59 19.66
CA LYS A 95 -5.40 4.42 19.56
C LYS A 95 -5.27 3.92 18.11
N GLY A 96 -6.37 3.86 17.36
CA GLY A 96 -6.39 3.49 15.95
C GLY A 96 -5.59 4.44 15.07
N LYS A 97 -5.71 5.75 15.31
CA LYS A 97 -4.92 6.78 14.63
C LYS A 97 -3.43 6.57 14.88
N VAL A 98 -3.03 6.45 16.14
CA VAL A 98 -1.64 6.16 16.53
C VAL A 98 -1.14 4.86 15.89
N ALA A 99 -1.98 3.83 15.80
CA ALA A 99 -1.64 2.57 15.15
C ALA A 99 -1.30 2.76 13.66
N LEU A 100 -2.07 3.60 12.94
CA LEU A 100 -1.78 3.93 11.55
C LEU A 100 -0.50 4.73 11.40
N GLU A 101 -0.32 5.78 12.21
CA GLU A 101 0.89 6.64 12.23
C GLU A 101 2.17 5.85 12.49
N ASN A 102 2.07 4.73 13.24
CA ASN A 102 3.19 3.84 13.57
C ASN A 102 3.22 2.56 12.72
N TRP A 103 2.55 2.54 11.56
CA TRP A 103 2.58 1.42 10.61
C TRP A 103 2.15 0.06 11.18
N ARG A 104 1.32 0.03 12.23
CA ARG A 104 0.87 -1.22 12.87
C ARG A 104 0.01 -2.11 11.96
N HIS A 105 -0.59 -1.52 10.93
CA HIS A 105 -1.30 -2.25 9.89
C HIS A 105 -0.36 -3.10 8.99
N PHE A 106 0.97 -2.95 9.12
CA PHE A 106 1.98 -3.85 8.56
C PHE A 106 2.60 -4.80 9.60
N ALA A 107 2.00 -5.00 10.78
CA ALA A 107 2.56 -5.83 11.84
C ALA A 107 2.41 -7.35 11.58
N PHE A 108 3.04 -7.85 10.52
CA PHE A 108 3.13 -9.27 10.17
C PHE A 108 4.44 -9.58 9.42
N ASP A 109 4.86 -10.85 9.44
CA ASP A 109 6.26 -11.22 9.18
C ASP A 109 6.76 -11.06 7.74
N TRP A 110 5.86 -10.88 6.77
CA TRP A 110 6.20 -10.90 5.35
C TRP A 110 6.21 -9.52 4.69
N ALA A 111 5.81 -8.45 5.39
CA ALA A 111 5.91 -7.08 4.88
C ALA A 111 6.28 -6.08 5.98
N PHE A 112 6.98 -5.01 5.63
CA PHE A 112 7.24 -3.93 6.55
C PHE A 112 7.44 -2.60 5.83
N VAL A 113 7.24 -1.51 6.57
CA VAL A 113 7.68 -0.15 6.24
C VAL A 113 8.71 0.26 7.29
N ASP A 114 9.66 1.13 6.94
CA ASP A 114 10.54 1.73 7.94
C ASP A 114 9.70 2.50 8.98
N PRO A 115 9.73 2.12 10.27
CA PRO A 115 8.86 2.69 11.30
C PRO A 115 9.14 4.17 11.56
N THR A 116 10.28 4.70 11.10
CA THR A 116 10.62 6.13 11.20
C THR A 116 9.98 6.97 10.09
N THR A 117 9.32 6.35 9.12
CA THR A 117 8.66 7.04 7.99
C THR A 117 7.46 7.86 8.48
N PRO A 118 7.49 9.19 8.37
CA PRO A 118 6.37 10.02 8.80
C PRO A 118 5.22 9.97 7.79
N ILE A 119 3.98 9.93 8.29
CA ILE A 119 2.79 10.04 7.44
C ILE A 119 2.51 11.51 7.14
N ARG A 120 3.08 12.00 6.05
CA ARG A 120 2.94 13.38 5.59
C ARG A 120 2.97 13.45 4.07
N LYS A 121 2.12 14.30 3.49
CA LYS A 121 2.05 14.49 2.04
C LYS A 121 3.45 14.78 1.43
N GLY A 122 3.77 14.08 0.35
CA GLY A 122 5.04 14.14 -0.36
C GLY A 122 6.15 13.26 0.21
N VAL A 123 5.94 12.59 1.36
CA VAL A 123 6.92 11.63 1.89
C VAL A 123 6.92 10.38 1.01
N LYS A 124 8.11 10.02 0.53
CA LYS A 124 8.36 8.79 -0.23
C LYS A 124 8.85 7.68 0.70
N PHE A 125 8.39 6.46 0.49
CA PHE A 125 8.73 5.31 1.31
C PHE A 125 8.66 4.00 0.53
N CYS A 126 9.21 2.92 1.09
CA CYS A 126 9.12 1.59 0.51
C CYS A 126 8.33 0.65 1.42
N VAL A 127 7.40 -0.07 0.82
CA VAL A 127 6.91 -1.32 1.39
C VAL A 127 7.87 -2.42 0.95
N CYS A 128 8.46 -3.13 1.91
CA CYS A 128 9.38 -4.24 1.65
C CYS A 128 8.68 -5.56 1.93
N THR A 129 8.54 -6.43 0.93
CA THR A 129 7.81 -7.70 1.06
C THR A 129 8.68 -8.93 0.79
N LYS A 130 8.37 -10.02 1.49
CA LYS A 130 8.94 -11.35 1.35
C LYS A 130 7.84 -12.37 1.11
N THR A 131 7.30 -12.40 -0.11
CA THR A 131 6.18 -13.29 -0.44
C THR A 131 6.64 -14.69 -0.84
N PHE A 132 7.67 -14.77 -1.68
CA PHE A 132 8.38 -15.99 -2.08
C PHE A 132 9.67 -15.50 -2.74
N LEU A 133 10.84 -15.83 -2.18
CA LEU A 133 12.17 -15.27 -2.55
C LEU A 133 12.29 -14.86 -4.03
N PRO A 134 12.89 -13.70 -4.36
CA PRO A 134 13.58 -12.71 -3.50
C PRO A 134 12.66 -11.65 -2.84
N TRP A 135 13.21 -10.85 -1.91
CA TRP A 135 12.56 -9.65 -1.36
C TRP A 135 12.23 -8.65 -2.47
N THR A 136 11.07 -8.00 -2.37
CA THR A 136 10.66 -6.93 -3.30
C THR A 136 10.53 -5.61 -2.54
N MET A 137 11.14 -4.55 -3.07
CA MET A 137 10.89 -3.18 -2.60
C MET A 137 9.87 -2.52 -3.51
N MET A 138 8.80 -1.99 -2.91
CA MET A 138 7.70 -1.35 -3.59
C MET A 138 7.68 0.13 -3.19
N PRO A 139 8.13 1.04 -4.07
CA PRO A 139 8.22 2.47 -3.77
C PRO A 139 6.86 3.17 -3.91
N LEU A 140 6.51 3.99 -2.92
CA LEU A 140 5.29 4.78 -2.87
C LEU A 140 5.57 6.21 -2.40
N GLU A 141 4.59 7.09 -2.59
CA GLU A 141 4.55 8.45 -2.04
C GLU A 141 3.21 8.67 -1.33
N VAL A 142 3.23 9.26 -0.14
CA VAL A 142 2.01 9.73 0.52
C VAL A 142 1.44 10.90 -0.28
N VAL A 143 0.31 10.70 -0.96
CA VAL A 143 -0.27 11.68 -1.89
C VAL A 143 -1.23 12.66 -1.21
N TYR A 144 -1.83 12.24 -0.10
CA TYR A 144 -2.64 13.09 0.79
C TYR A 144 -2.69 12.49 2.19
N VAL A 145 -3.01 13.35 3.16
CA VAL A 145 -3.45 12.99 4.51
C VAL A 145 -4.75 13.74 4.75
N ASP A 146 -5.79 13.04 5.19
CA ASP A 146 -7.11 13.59 5.51
C ASP A 146 -7.38 13.34 6.99
N GLU A 147 -7.64 14.42 7.73
CA GLU A 147 -7.99 14.37 9.15
C GLU A 147 -9.16 15.30 9.40
N LYS A 148 -10.22 14.78 10.02
CA LYS A 148 -11.43 15.52 10.35
C LYS A 148 -11.77 15.23 11.80
N LYS A 149 -12.04 16.28 12.58
CA LYS A 149 -12.52 16.16 13.95
C LYS A 149 -13.66 17.14 14.14
N ASN A 150 -14.86 16.63 14.41
CA ASN A 150 -15.97 17.47 14.81
C ASN A 150 -15.95 17.57 16.34
N ALA A 151 -15.80 18.78 16.90
CA ALA A 151 -15.81 18.93 18.35
C ALA A 151 -17.23 18.82 18.94
N ASN A 152 -18.26 19.07 18.13
CA ASN A 152 -19.67 19.13 18.55
C ASN A 152 -20.40 17.77 18.40
N LYS A 153 -19.80 16.82 17.69
CA LYS A 153 -20.30 15.45 17.51
C LYS A 153 -19.09 14.54 17.70
N ALA A 154 -19.21 13.44 18.43
CA ALA A 154 -18.11 12.47 18.58
C ALA A 154 -17.85 11.72 17.26
N ILE A 155 -17.46 12.45 16.21
CA ILE A 155 -17.19 11.97 14.86
C ILE A 155 -15.80 12.49 14.51
N ALA A 156 -14.92 11.56 14.15
CA ALA A 156 -13.55 11.86 13.78
C ALA A 156 -13.06 10.87 12.74
N SER A 157 -12.20 11.30 11.83
CA SER A 157 -11.56 10.41 10.87
C SER A 157 -10.12 10.82 10.62
N PHE A 158 -9.28 9.84 10.40
CA PHE A 158 -7.90 10.00 9.98
C PHE A 158 -7.60 8.99 8.89
N GLY A 159 -6.95 9.41 7.82
CA GLY A 159 -6.48 8.50 6.80
C GLY A 159 -5.46 9.14 5.89
N PHE A 160 -4.73 8.30 5.17
CA PHE A 160 -3.74 8.75 4.19
C PHE A 160 -3.79 7.86 2.97
N GLY A 161 -3.60 8.47 1.80
CA GLY A 161 -3.47 7.77 0.53
C GLY A 161 -2.01 7.72 0.12
N SER A 162 -1.58 6.56 -0.40
CA SER A 162 -0.25 6.34 -0.94
C SER A 162 -0.35 5.94 -2.40
N GLY A 163 0.29 6.74 -3.26
CA GLY A 163 0.38 6.48 -4.69
C GLY A 163 1.66 5.71 -5.03
N THR A 164 1.55 4.76 -5.95
CA THR A 164 2.71 3.96 -6.41
C THR A 164 3.65 4.78 -7.30
N LEU A 165 4.96 4.60 -7.11
CA LEU A 165 6.01 5.25 -7.92
C LEU A 165 6.55 4.31 -9.01
N HIS A 166 7.40 4.83 -9.91
CA HIS A 166 8.07 3.96 -10.88
C HIS A 166 8.95 2.93 -10.17
N GLY A 167 8.88 1.70 -10.66
CA GLY A 167 9.52 0.53 -10.05
C GLY A 167 8.65 -0.23 -9.04
N HIS A 168 7.46 0.27 -8.75
CA HIS A 168 6.42 -0.49 -8.09
C HIS A 168 5.85 -1.59 -9.02
N LEU A 169 5.43 -2.72 -8.44
CA LEU A 169 4.83 -3.82 -9.22
C LEU A 169 3.47 -3.45 -9.82
N LEU A 170 2.73 -2.60 -9.11
CA LEU A 170 1.42 -2.08 -9.50
C LEU A 170 1.49 -0.59 -9.83
N ALA A 171 0.49 -0.12 -10.57
CA ALA A 171 0.19 1.29 -10.77
C ALA A 171 -1.19 1.59 -10.16
N GLY A 172 -1.26 2.50 -9.18
CA GLY A 172 -2.49 2.84 -8.47
C GLY A 172 -2.28 3.55 -7.14
N GLU A 173 -3.31 3.58 -6.31
CA GLU A 173 -3.34 4.28 -5.03
C GLU A 173 -4.02 3.43 -3.96
N GLU A 174 -3.51 3.49 -2.73
CA GLU A 174 -4.03 2.78 -1.57
C GLU A 174 -4.22 3.72 -0.38
N ARG A 175 -5.41 3.67 0.22
CA ARG A 175 -5.76 4.38 1.45
C ARG A 175 -5.88 3.42 2.62
N PHE A 176 -5.32 3.86 3.74
CA PHE A 176 -5.63 3.35 5.07
C PHE A 176 -6.33 4.43 5.88
N SER A 177 -7.44 4.09 6.54
CA SER A 177 -8.19 5.04 7.37
C SER A 177 -8.79 4.41 8.62
N ILE A 178 -8.94 5.25 9.64
CA ILE A 178 -9.68 4.99 10.87
C ILE A 178 -10.77 6.06 11.01
N GLU A 179 -11.99 5.64 11.34
CA GLU A 179 -13.16 6.52 11.43
C GLU A 179 -13.98 6.18 12.67
N LEU A 180 -14.29 7.18 13.48
CA LEU A 180 -15.34 7.15 14.50
C LEU A 180 -16.61 7.74 13.89
N ASP A 181 -17.64 6.91 13.75
CA ASP A 181 -18.93 7.30 13.16
C ASP A 181 -19.92 7.88 14.19
N GLU A 182 -21.10 8.28 13.72
CA GLU A 182 -22.16 8.84 14.57
C GLU A 182 -22.76 7.86 15.59
N ASN A 183 -22.53 6.56 15.45
CA ASN A 183 -23.01 5.51 16.35
C ASN A 183 -21.96 5.10 17.39
N ASP A 184 -20.92 5.92 17.57
CA ASP A 184 -19.78 5.65 18.44
C ASP A 184 -18.95 4.43 17.99
N GLN A 185 -19.10 3.98 16.73
CA GLN A 185 -18.37 2.83 16.20
C GLN A 185 -17.08 3.26 15.52
N VAL A 186 -16.00 2.51 15.77
CA VAL A 186 -14.69 2.76 15.16
C VAL A 186 -14.43 1.74 14.06
N TRP A 187 -14.22 2.24 12.85
CA TRP A 187 -14.01 1.45 11.64
C TRP A 187 -12.59 1.63 11.11
N TYR A 188 -11.92 0.52 10.81
CA TYR A 188 -10.68 0.52 10.03
C TYR A 188 -10.97 0.11 8.59
N GLU A 189 -10.39 0.82 7.63
CA GLU A 189 -10.63 0.60 6.21
C GLU A 189 -9.32 0.59 5.41
N VAL A 190 -9.24 -0.38 4.49
CA VAL A 190 -8.27 -0.46 3.40
C VAL A 190 -9.04 -0.31 2.10
N LEU A 191 -8.68 0.68 1.29
CA LEU A 191 -9.29 0.92 -0.02
C LEU A 191 -8.22 1.22 -1.05
N SER A 192 -8.15 0.45 -2.12
CA SER A 192 -7.20 0.71 -3.20
C SER A 192 -7.78 0.47 -4.58
N PHE A 193 -7.22 1.15 -5.55
CA PHE A 193 -7.36 0.82 -6.96
C PHE A 193 -5.98 0.56 -7.54
N SER A 194 -5.82 -0.50 -8.34
CA SER A 194 -4.52 -0.81 -8.94
C SER A 194 -4.64 -1.61 -10.23
N LYS A 195 -3.62 -1.51 -11.08
CA LYS A 195 -3.44 -2.38 -12.24
C LYS A 195 -1.96 -2.78 -12.38
N PRO A 196 -1.63 -3.79 -13.21
CA PRO A 196 -0.25 -4.18 -13.45
C PRO A 196 0.62 -2.98 -13.87
N GLY A 197 1.72 -2.74 -13.14
CA GLY A 197 2.67 -1.67 -13.44
C GLY A 197 3.82 -2.10 -14.36
N ASN A 198 4.01 -3.42 -14.52
CA ASN A 198 5.06 -4.01 -15.36
C ASN A 198 4.69 -5.43 -15.83
N ILE A 199 5.48 -5.99 -16.75
CA ILE A 199 5.17 -7.30 -17.35
C ILE A 199 5.21 -8.47 -16.34
N LEU A 200 5.98 -8.39 -15.24
CA LEU A 200 5.91 -9.39 -14.16
C LEU A 200 4.52 -9.40 -13.50
N SER A 201 3.98 -8.22 -13.19
CA SER A 201 2.65 -8.10 -12.61
C SER A 201 1.53 -8.46 -13.59
N VAL A 202 1.75 -8.32 -14.91
CA VAL A 202 0.79 -8.77 -15.94
C VAL A 202 0.71 -10.29 -15.95
N LEU A 203 1.85 -10.99 -16.02
CA LEU A 203 1.90 -12.45 -16.06
C LEU A 203 1.38 -13.09 -14.76
N GLY A 204 1.54 -12.41 -13.64
CA GLY A 204 1.09 -12.87 -12.32
C GLY A 204 -0.21 -12.24 -11.82
N TYR A 205 -0.99 -11.56 -12.67
CA TYR A 205 -2.03 -10.64 -12.18
C TYR A 205 -3.09 -11.28 -11.25
N PRO A 206 -3.64 -12.48 -11.55
CA PRO A 206 -4.58 -13.13 -10.62
C PRO A 206 -3.95 -13.40 -9.25
N TYR A 207 -2.68 -13.81 -9.21
CA TYR A 207 -1.94 -14.02 -7.96
C TYR A 207 -1.72 -12.69 -7.22
N VAL A 208 -1.42 -11.60 -7.94
CA VAL A 208 -1.27 -10.26 -7.34
C VAL A 208 -2.59 -9.77 -6.74
N GLN A 209 -3.74 -10.02 -7.38
CA GLN A 209 -5.06 -9.72 -6.81
C GLN A 209 -5.33 -10.53 -5.54
N SER A 210 -5.02 -11.83 -5.53
CA SER A 210 -5.12 -12.67 -4.32
C SER A 210 -4.24 -12.14 -3.19
N MET A 211 -3.02 -11.68 -3.51
CA MET A 211 -2.11 -11.10 -2.51
C MET A 211 -2.60 -9.76 -1.96
N GLN A 212 -3.22 -8.90 -2.78
CA GLN A 212 -3.85 -7.66 -2.31
C GLN A 212 -5.01 -7.93 -1.35
N LYS A 213 -5.87 -8.91 -1.66
CA LYS A 213 -6.95 -9.34 -0.76
C LYS A 213 -6.40 -9.92 0.56
N ARG A 214 -5.38 -10.77 0.47
CA ARG A 214 -4.70 -11.33 1.64
C ARG A 214 -4.06 -10.24 2.50
N PHE A 215 -3.40 -9.27 1.87
CA PHE A 215 -2.82 -8.12 2.56
C PHE A 215 -3.90 -7.35 3.32
N ALA A 216 -5.00 -6.99 2.66
CA ALA A 216 -6.10 -6.27 3.31
C ALA A 216 -6.62 -7.02 4.54
N HIS A 217 -6.83 -8.34 4.44
CA HIS A 217 -7.25 -9.16 5.59
C HIS A 217 -6.21 -9.21 6.72
N LEU A 218 -4.92 -9.32 6.40
CA LEU A 218 -3.87 -9.34 7.44
C LEU A 218 -3.71 -7.97 8.10
N SER A 219 -3.85 -6.91 7.30
CA SER A 219 -3.84 -5.52 7.75
C SER A 219 -4.97 -5.25 8.74
N THR A 220 -6.20 -5.67 8.41
CA THR A 220 -7.36 -5.53 9.31
C THR A 220 -7.16 -6.31 10.61
N ASN A 221 -6.65 -7.54 10.54
CA ASN A 221 -6.36 -8.35 11.73
C ASN A 221 -5.26 -7.73 12.60
N ALA A 222 -4.24 -7.14 12.00
CA ALA A 222 -3.13 -6.51 12.72
C ALA A 222 -3.61 -5.30 13.53
N VAL A 223 -4.45 -4.44 12.93
CA VAL A 223 -5.07 -3.30 13.62
C VAL A 223 -6.00 -3.78 14.73
N LEU A 224 -6.90 -4.73 14.44
CA LEU A 224 -7.81 -5.29 15.45
C LEU A 224 -7.06 -5.86 16.66
N LYS A 225 -6.01 -6.65 16.41
CA LYS A 225 -5.17 -7.21 17.47
C LYS A 225 -4.46 -6.13 18.28
N HIS A 226 -4.00 -5.05 17.64
CA HIS A 226 -3.32 -3.96 18.33
C HIS A 226 -4.27 -3.17 19.24
N LEU A 227 -5.53 -3.00 18.85
CA LEU A 227 -6.54 -2.27 19.62
C LEU A 227 -7.18 -3.11 20.74
N SER A 228 -7.09 -4.44 20.63
CA SER A 228 -7.62 -5.37 21.65
C SER A 228 -6.59 -5.76 22.72
N ALA A 229 -5.34 -5.28 22.61
CA ALA A 229 -4.24 -5.60 23.52
C ALA A 229 -4.06 -4.51 24.59
#